data_AF-A0A662DMM9-F1
#
_entry.id   AF-A0A662DMM9-F1
#
_cell.length_a   1.000
_cell.length_b   1.000
_cell.length_c   1.000
_cell.angle_alpha   90.00
_cell.angle_beta   90.00
_cell.angle_gamma   90.00
#
_symmetry.space_group_name_H-M   'P 1'
#
loop_
_entity.id
_entity.type
_entity.pdbx_description
1 polymer ?
#
loop_
_entity_poly.entity_id
_entity_poly.type
_entity_poly.pdbx_seq_one_letter_code
_entity_poly.pdbx_strand_id
1 'polypeptide(L)' 'MASVACIKHNRELRSLYLKKISQGKEAKQALVCVGKKLACIMYSMLKNGTSYDPQRVFIQT' A
#
# COMPACT_ATOMS: atom_id res chain seq x y z
N MET A 1 -2.16 -7.35 12.25
CA MET A 1 -1.25 -6.58 11.36
C MET A 1 -2.06 -5.81 10.32
N ALA A 2 -1.99 -4.47 10.31
CA ALA A 2 -2.77 -3.62 9.41
C ALA A 2 -2.54 -3.94 7.91
N SER A 3 -1.30 -4.24 7.52
CA SER A 3 -0.96 -4.61 6.13
C SER A 3 -1.73 -5.84 5.61
N VAL A 4 -2.01 -6.81 6.47
CA VAL A 4 -2.72 -8.04 6.09
C VAL A 4 -4.20 -7.74 5.79
N ALA A 5 -4.83 -6.91 6.62
CA ALA A 5 -6.20 -6.44 6.37
C ALA A 5 -6.28 -5.61 5.08
N CYS A 6 -5.31 -4.71 4.85
CA CYS A 6 -5.27 -3.89 3.63
C CYS A 6 -5.17 -4.73 2.35
N ILE A 7 -4.39 -5.81 2.33
CA ILE A 7 -4.29 -6.71 1.17
C ILE A 7 -5.59 -7.49 0.96
N LYS A 8 -6.35 -7.78 2.01
CA LYS A 8 -7.63 -8.50 1.92
C LYS A 8 -8.76 -7.63 1.35
N HIS A 9 -8.81 -6.36 1.76
CA HIS A 9 -9.91 -5.45 1.42
C HIS A 9 -9.61 -4.50 0.26
N ASN A 10 -8.34 -4.22 -0.04
CA ASN A 10 -7.96 -3.30 -1.11
C ASN A 10 -7.22 -4.03 -2.24
N ARG A 11 -7.83 -4.05 -3.43
CA ARG A 11 -7.30 -4.70 -4.64
C ARG A 11 -5.98 -4.08 -5.12
N GLU A 12 -5.82 -2.77 -5.00
CA GLU A 12 -4.61 -2.06 -5.42
C GLU A 12 -3.39 -2.46 -4.58
N LEU A 13 -3.55 -2.49 -3.26
CA LEU A 13 -2.49 -2.91 -2.33
C LEU A 13 -2.19 -4.41 -2.45
N ARG A 14 -3.20 -5.22 -2.79
CA ARG A 14 -3.00 -6.63 -3.13
C ARG A 14 -2.19 -6.80 -4.40
N SER A 15 -2.47 -6.02 -5.45
CA SER A 15 -1.68 -6.01 -6.67
C SER A 15 -0.22 -5.62 -6.40
N LEU A 16 0.01 -4.62 -5.54
CA LEU A 16 1.36 -4.23 -5.10
C LEU A 16 2.07 -5.36 -4.35
N TYR A 17 1.38 -6.06 -3.44
CA TYR A 17 1.91 -7.24 -2.76
C TYR A 17 2.32 -8.33 -3.77
N LEU A 18 1.42 -8.71 -4.67
CA LEU A 18 1.68 -9.74 -5.69
C LEU A 18 2.82 -9.35 -6.63
N LYS A 19 2.90 -8.08 -7.03
CA LYS A 19 4.01 -7.54 -7.84
C LYS A 19 5.35 -7.65 -7.10
N LYS A 20 5.36 -7.49 -5.77
CA LYS A 20 6.59 -7.66 -4.97
C LYS A 20 6.98 -9.13 -4.82
N ILE A 21 6.00 -10.03 -4.69
CA ILE A 21 6.23 -11.47 -4.72
C ILE A 21 6.76 -11.91 -6.08
N SER A 22 6.18 -11.45 -7.19
CA SER A 22 6.62 -11.78 -8.54
C SER A 22 8.02 -11.24 -8.86
N GLN A 23 8.47 -10.21 -8.15
CA GLN A 23 9.84 -9.69 -8.18
C GLN A 23 10.83 -10.54 -7.36
N GLY A 24 10.41 -11.67 -6.80
CA GLY A 24 11.25 -12.58 -6.02
C GLY A 24 11.44 -12.18 -4.56
N LYS A 25 10.65 -11.23 -4.03
CA LYS A 25 10.74 -10.86 -2.61
C LYS A 25 10.01 -11.87 -1.73
N GLU A 26 10.56 -12.12 -0.54
CA GLU A 26 9.88 -12.91 0.48
C GLU A 26 8.56 -12.28 0.92
N ALA A 27 7.60 -13.13 1.31
CA ALA A 27 6.27 -12.70 1.76
C ALA A 27 6.32 -11.69 2.91
N LYS A 28 7.20 -11.89 3.90
CA LYS A 28 7.39 -10.94 5.01
C LYS A 28 7.85 -9.57 4.52
N GLN A 29 8.83 -9.53 3.61
CA GLN A 29 9.33 -8.27 3.03
C GLN A 29 8.28 -7.56 2.17
N ALA A 30 7.48 -8.32 1.42
CA ALA A 30 6.37 -7.78 0.64
C ALA A 30 5.31 -7.15 1.54
N LEU A 31 4.96 -7.77 2.68
CA LEU A 31 4.04 -7.21 3.68
C LEU A 31 4.57 -5.90 4.29
N VAL A 32 5.87 -5.82 4.59
CA VAL A 32 6.51 -4.59 5.07
C VAL A 32 6.45 -3.49 4.00
N CYS A 33 6.64 -3.83 2.74
CA CYS A 33 6.57 -2.89 1.62
C CYS A 33 5.16 -2.28 1.48
N VAL A 34 4.12 -3.10 1.62
CA VAL A 34 2.71 -2.63 1.67
C VAL A 34 2.47 -1.73 2.88
N GLY A 35 2.98 -2.11 4.06
CA GLY A 35 2.87 -1.30 5.28
C GLY A 35 3.54 0.07 5.14
N LYS A 36 4.73 0.13 4.52
CA LYS A 36 5.43 1.38 4.22
C LYS A 36 4.60 2.28 3.30
N LYS A 37 3.98 1.73 2.25
CA LYS A 37 3.10 2.49 1.36
C LYS A 37 1.91 3.07 2.12
N LEU A 38 1.29 2.27 3.01
CA LEU A 38 0.19 2.73 3.86
C LEU A 38 0.62 3.89 4.78
N ALA A 39 1.77 3.76 5.46
CA ALA A 39 2.30 4.82 6.31
C ALA A 39 2.61 6.11 5.53
N CYS A 40 3.16 6.00 4.33
CA CYS A 40 3.38 7.16 3.45
C CYS A 40 2.08 7.87 3.06
N ILE A 41 1.00 7.12 2.82
CA ILE A 41 -0.32 7.69 2.52
C ILE A 41 -0.83 8.46 3.74
N MET A 42 -0.80 7.86 4.93
CA MET A 42 -1.22 8.50 6.19
C MET A 42 -0.42 9.77 6.48
N TYR A 43 0.90 9.70 6.31
CA TYR A 43 1.77 10.85 6.48
C TYR A 43 1.46 11.97 5.46
N SER A 44 1.21 11.63 4.20
CA SER A 44 0.89 12.61 3.16
C SER A 44 -0.46 13.29 3.40
N MET A 45 -1.44 12.56 3.95
CA MET A 45 -2.72 13.13 4.38
C MET A 45 -2.53 14.10 5.54
N LEU A 46 -1.77 13.68 6.56
CA LEU A 46 -1.48 14.52 7.73
C LEU A 46 -0.71 15.80 7.35
N LYS A 47 0.32 15.66 6.51
CA LYS A 47 1.18 16.77 6.11
C LYS A 47 0.45 17.83 5.27
N ASN A 48 -0.44 17.40 4.37
CA ASN A 48 -1.14 18.30 3.47
C ASN A 48 -2.53 18.72 3.97
N GLY A 49 -3.00 18.16 5.10
CA GLY A 49 -4.37 18.37 5.59
C GLY A 49 -5.45 17.87 4.62
N THR A 50 -5.10 16.97 3.70
CA THR A 50 -6.02 16.48 2.66
C THR A 50 -6.65 15.16 3.06
N SER A 51 -7.95 15.00 2.80
CA SER A 51 -8.65 13.72 2.95
C SER A 51 -8.06 12.63 2.04
N TYR A 52 -8.33 11.37 2.40
CA TYR A 52 -7.93 10.21 1.61
C TYR A 52 -8.62 10.22 0.24
N ASP A 53 -7.81 10.30 -0.82
CA ASP A 53 -8.27 10.18 -2.20
C ASP A 53 -7.62 8.94 -2.86
N PRO A 54 -8.40 7.86 -3.12
CA PRO A 54 -7.89 6.66 -3.77
C PRO A 54 -7.28 6.92 -5.15
N GLN A 55 -7.82 7.87 -5.93
CA GLN A 55 -7.33 8.14 -7.28
C GLN A 55 -5.93 8.75 -7.22
N ARG A 56 -5.70 9.71 -6.32
CA ARG A 56 -4.38 10.30 -6.06
C ARG A 56 -3.37 9.28 -5.51
N VAL A 57 -3.83 8.34 -4.70
CA VAL A 57 -2.96 7.38 -3.99
C VAL A 57 -2.46 6.25 -4.90
N PHE A 58 -3.29 5.82 -5.85
CA PHE A 58 -3.04 4.66 -6.71
C PHE A 58 -2.90 5.00 -8.19
N ILE A 59 -2.64 6.26 -8.57
CA ILE A 59 -2.47 6.68 -9.98
C ILE A 59 -1.66 5.61 -10.76
N GLN A 60 -2.38 4.83 -11.57
CA GLN A 60 -1.83 3.91 -12.56
C GLN A 60 -1.80 4.71 -13.86
N THR A 61 -0.64 5.31 -14.16
CA THR A 61 -0.36 5.85 -15.50
C THR A 61 0.06 4.71 -16.42
#